data_AF-M0JKS3-F1
#
_entry.id   AF-M0JKS3-F1
#
_cell.length_a   1.000
_cell.length_b   1.000
_cell.length_c   1.000
_cell.angle_alpha   90.00
_cell.angle_beta   90.00
_cell.angle_gamma   90.00
#
_symmetry.space_group_name_H-M   'P 1'
#
loop_
_entity.id
_entity.type
_entity.pdbx_description
1 polymer ?
#
loop_
_entity_poly.entity_id
_entity_poly.type
_entity_poly.pdbx_seq_one_letter_code
_entity_poly.pdbx_strand_id
1 'polypeptide(L)' 'MYALLLGVTYELTRNVVLVGLFHGTFDLNPLFVVSETGAPVGDLTLLVLLLALVVFWDYRRWANAQRPTAFQPQPIAVE' A
#
# COMPACT_ATOMS: atom_id res chain seq x y z
N MET A 1 -3.22 11.65 -8.73
CA MET A 1 -3.77 10.28 -8.70
C MET A 1 -3.15 9.44 -7.58
N TYR A 2 -1.82 9.33 -7.50
CA TYR A 2 -1.13 8.57 -6.44
C TYR A 2 -1.46 9.00 -5.00
N ALA A 3 -1.54 10.31 -4.73
CA ALA A 3 -1.92 10.81 -3.41
C ALA A 3 -3.30 10.32 -2.92
N LEU A 4 -4.27 10.19 -3.83
CA LEU A 4 -5.60 9.66 -3.48
C LEU A 4 -5.54 8.16 -3.16
N LEU A 5 -4.78 7.39 -3.94
CA LEU A 5 -4.58 5.96 -3.68
C LEU A 5 -3.92 5.74 -2.30
N LEU A 6 -2.86 6.48 -2.01
CA LEU A 6 -2.18 6.41 -0.71
C LEU A 6 -3.08 6.86 0.44
N GLY A 7 -3.90 7.90 0.23
CA GLY A 7 -4.90 8.34 1.20
C GLY A 7 -5.95 7.27 1.48
N VAL A 8 -6.48 6.61 0.45
CA VAL A 8 -7.41 5.49 0.59
C VAL A 8 -6.74 4.30 1.29
N THR A 9 -5.50 3.96 0.93
CA THR A 9 -4.73 2.91 1.60
C THR A 9 -4.56 3.22 3.08
N TYR A 10 -4.22 4.46 3.44
CA TYR A 10 -4.13 4.88 4.82
C TYR A 10 -5.47 4.75 5.54
N GLU A 11 -6.55 5.25 4.95
CA GLU A 11 -7.88 5.21 5.56
C GLU A 11 -8.32 3.77 5.84
N LEU A 12 -8.04 2.85 4.91
CA LEU A 12 -8.47 1.46 5.02
C LEU A 12 -7.56 0.58 5.90
N THR A 13 -6.29 0.97 6.11
CA THR A 13 -5.34 0.18 6.92
C THR A 13 -4.97 0.81 8.25
N ARG A 14 -5.17 2.12 8.41
CA ARG A 14 -4.61 2.94 9.50
C ARG A 14 -3.13 2.64 9.75
N ASN A 15 -2.38 2.30 8.69
CA ASN A 15 -1.00 1.84 8.78
C ASN A 15 -0.09 2.75 7.96
N VAL A 16 0.54 3.71 8.63
CA VAL A 16 1.47 4.66 8.00
C VAL A 16 2.72 3.98 7.42
N VAL A 17 3.17 2.87 8.01
CA VAL A 17 4.35 2.13 7.54
C VAL A 17 4.05 1.49 6.19
N LEU A 18 2.87 0.86 6.06
CA LEU A 18 2.42 0.25 4.82
C LEU A 18 2.22 1.29 3.70
N VAL A 19 1.68 2.46 4.05
CA VAL A 19 1.54 3.59 3.11
C VAL A 19 2.91 4.11 2.67
N GLY A 20 3.86 4.28 3.60
CA GLY A 20 5.22 4.72 3.29
C GLY A 20 5.97 3.73 2.40
N LEU A 21 5.80 2.43 2.63
CA LEU A 21 6.40 1.38 1.79
C LEU A 21 5.89 1.46 0.35
N PHE A 22 4.57 1.59 0.17
CA PHE A 22 3.98 1.74 -1.16
C PHE A 22 4.35 3.06 -1.83
N HIS A 23 4.39 4.16 -1.07
CA HIS A 23 4.89 5.42 -1.58
C HIS A 23 6.30 5.25 -2.14
N GLY A 24 7.25 4.72 -1.36
CA GLY A 24 8.62 4.49 -1.82
C GLY A 24 8.67 3.57 -3.05
N THR A 25 7.89 2.50 -3.05
CA THR A 25 7.84 1.53 -4.17
C THR A 25 7.38 2.17 -5.48
N PHE A 26 6.36 3.04 -5.44
CA PHE A 26 5.82 3.68 -6.64
C PHE A 26 6.58 4.93 -7.08
N ASP A 27 7.22 5.63 -6.14
CA ASP A 27 8.00 6.85 -6.41
C ASP A 27 9.37 6.52 -7.04
N LEU A 28 9.90 5.31 -6.79
CA LEU A 28 11.13 4.79 -7.40
C LEU A 28 10.95 4.33 -8.85
N ASN A 29 10.00 4.90 -9.59
CA ASN A 29 9.72 4.52 -10.97
C ASN A 29 10.98 4.67 -11.85
N PRO A 30 11.35 3.68 -12.68
CA PRO A 30 10.58 2.48 -13.00
C PRO A 30 11.09 1.15 -12.44
N LEU A 31 10.12 0.33 -12.03
CA LEU A 31 10.28 -1.10 -11.69
C LEU A 31 10.41 -1.92 -12.98
N PHE A 32 11.49 -1.71 -13.72
CA PHE A 32 11.79 -2.46 -14.93
C PHE A 32 12.75 -3.61 -14.67
N VAL A 33 12.53 -4.71 -15.38
CA VAL A 33 13.59 -5.69 -15.63
C VAL A 33 14.46 -5.13 -16.74
N VAL A 34 15.77 -5.08 -16.49
CA VAL A 34 16.77 -4.63 -17.46
C VAL A 34 17.51 -5.82 -18.04
N SER A 35 17.78 -5.78 -19.34
CA SER A 35 18.66 -6.73 -20.02
C SER A 35 20.12 -6.53 -19.60
N GLU A 36 20.99 -7.45 -20.04
CA GLU A 36 22.45 -7.30 -19.91
C GLU A 36 22.99 -6.01 -20.56
N THR A 37 22.26 -5.46 -21.52
CA THR A 37 22.59 -4.19 -22.20
C THR A 37 22.02 -2.96 -21.50
N GLY A 38 21.30 -3.13 -20.38
CA GLY A 38 20.66 -2.04 -19.64
C GLY A 38 19.37 -1.52 -20.29
N ALA A 39 18.86 -2.19 -21.33
CA ALA A 39 17.59 -1.82 -21.94
C ALA A 39 16.41 -2.38 -21.12
N PRO A 40 15.31 -1.61 -20.92
CA PRO A 40 14.13 -2.12 -20.26
C PRO A 40 13.47 -3.21 -21.12
N VAL A 41 13.32 -4.41 -20.56
CA VAL A 41 12.73 -5.58 -21.24
C VAL A 41 11.42 -6.05 -20.62
N GLY A 42 11.02 -5.50 -19.47
CA GLY A 42 9.75 -5.83 -18.83
C GLY A 42 9.35 -4.84 -17.76
N ASP A 43 8.03 -4.65 -17.60
CA ASP A 43 7.42 -3.81 -16.58
C ASP A 43 6.79 -4.66 -15.48
N LEU A 44 7.28 -4.50 -14.25
CA LEU A 44 6.80 -5.22 -13.07
C LEU A 44 5.70 -4.47 -12.31
N THR A 45 5.32 -3.27 -12.76
CA THR A 45 4.34 -2.42 -12.06
C THR A 45 3.04 -3.16 -11.80
N LEU A 46 2.51 -3.90 -12.78
CA LEU A 46 1.28 -4.68 -12.62
C LEU A 46 1.43 -5.80 -11.58
N LEU A 47 2.55 -6.52 -11.58
CA LEU A 47 2.83 -7.57 -10.61
C LEU A 47 2.91 -7.00 -9.19
N VAL A 48 3.61 -5.87 -9.02
CA VAL A 48 3.74 -5.19 -7.73
C VAL A 48 2.38 -4.68 -7.25
N LEU A 49 1.52 -4.17 -8.13
CA LEU A 49 0.15 -3.78 -7.79
C LEU A 49 -0.68 -4.97 -7.31
N LEU A 50 -0.56 -6.15 -7.94
CA LEU A 50 -1.26 -7.36 -7.49
C LEU A 50 -0.75 -7.82 -6.12
N LEU A 51 0.56 -7.82 -5.91
CA LEU A 51 1.16 -8.15 -4.60
C LEU A 51 0.72 -7.15 -3.53
N ALA A 52 0.62 -5.87 -3.86
CA ALA A 52 0.14 -4.83 -2.96
C ALA A 52 -1.28 -5.13 -2.45
N LEU A 53 -2.17 -5.56 -3.34
CA LEU A 53 -3.54 -5.95 -2.98
C LEU A 53 -3.57 -7.16 -2.02
N VAL A 54 -2.71 -8.16 -2.25
CA VAL A 54 -2.60 -9.33 -1.37
C VAL A 54 -2.11 -8.93 0.03
N VAL A 55 -1.05 -8.12 0.11
CA VAL A 55 -0.51 -7.62 1.39
C VAL A 55 -1.55 -6.81 2.14
N PHE A 56 -2.26 -5.93 1.42
CA PHE A 56 -3.33 -5.12 1.99
C PHE A 56 -4.46 -5.99 2.57
N TRP A 57 -4.90 -7.00 1.81
CA TRP A 57 -5.95 -7.93 2.25
C TRP A 57 -5.53 -8.70 3.50
N ASP A 58 -4.33 -9.27 3.48
CA ASP A 58 -3.82 -10.07 4.59
C ASP A 58 -3.64 -9.23 5.86
N TYR A 59 -3.07 -8.03 5.72
CA TYR A 59 -2.98 -7.07 6.82
C TYR A 59 -4.36 -6.73 7.39
N ARG A 60 -5.36 -6.45 6.54
CA ARG A 60 -6.71 -6.12 7.01
C ARG A 60 -7.38 -7.29 7.72
N ARG A 61 -7.23 -8.51 7.19
CA ARG A 61 -7.71 -9.74 7.82
C ARG A 61 -7.08 -9.94 9.20
N TRP A 62 -5.77 -9.82 9.29
CA TRP A 62 -5.03 -9.95 10.54
C TRP A 62 -5.41 -8.86 11.55
N ALA A 63 -5.48 -7.60 11.12
CA ALA A 63 -5.78 -6.47 11.97
C ALA A 63 -7.20 -6.55 12.55
N ASN A 64 -8.18 -6.99 11.77
CA ASN A 64 -9.53 -7.22 12.28
C ASN A 64 -9.58 -8.32 13.36
N ALA A 65 -8.74 -9.35 13.25
CA ALA A 65 -8.67 -10.42 14.25
C ALA A 65 -7.96 -9.98 15.54
N GLN A 66 -6.92 -9.16 15.43
CA GLN A 66 -6.07 -8.77 16.56
C GLN A 66 -6.44 -7.43 17.20
N ARG A 67 -7.10 -6.54 16.45
CA ARG A 67 -7.41 -5.16 16.85
C ARG A 67 -8.80 -4.76 16.36
N PRO A 68 -9.88 -5.27 17.00
CA PRO A 68 -11.26 -5.07 16.52
C PRO A 68 -11.70 -3.60 16.45
N THR A 69 -11.07 -2.73 17.26
CA THR A 69 -11.39 -1.30 17.34
C THR A 69 -10.49 -0.43 16.46
N ALA A 70 -9.44 -0.98 15.82
CA ALA A 70 -8.45 -0.20 15.09
C ALA A 70 -9.02 0.57 13.87
N PHE A 71 -10.19 0.17 13.39
CA PHE A 71 -10.87 0.79 12.25
C PHE A 71 -12.16 1.51 12.64
N GLN A 72 -12.50 1.58 13.92
CA GLN A 72 -13.67 2.33 14.36
C GLN A 72 -13.42 3.83 14.23
N PRO A 73 -14.46 4.61 13.88
CA PRO A 73 -14.38 6.07 13.93
C PRO A 73 -13.95 6.52 15.33
N GLN A 74 -13.08 7.52 15.42
CA GLN A 74 -12.75 8.09 16.72
C GLN A 74 -14.00 8.75 17.31
N PRO A 75 -14.34 8.48 18.60
CA PRO A 75 -15.44 9.16 19.24
C PRO A 75 -15.13 10.66 19.28
N ILE A 76 -16.12 11.47 18.89
CA ILE A 76 -16.04 12.92 19.03
C ILE A 76 -16.01 13.20 20.53
N ALA A 77 -14.86 13.63 21.06
CA ALA A 77 -14.78 14.15 22.41
C ALA A 77 -15.58 15.45 22.44
N VAL A 78 -16.77 15.41 23.04
CA VAL A 78 -17.51 16.62 23.39
C VAL A 78 -16.98 17.03 24.76
N GLU A 79 -16.10 18.03 24.78
CA GLU A 79 -15.72 18.76 26.00
C GLU A 79 -16.85 19.68 26.46
#